data_AF-A0A2T2XUS8-F1
#
_entry.id   AF-A0A2T2XUS8-F1
#
_cell.length_a   1.000
_cell.length_b   1.000
_cell.length_c   1.000
_cell.angle_alpha   90.00
_cell.angle_beta   90.00
_cell.angle_gamma   90.00
#
_symmetry.space_group_name_H-M   'P 1'
#
loop_
_entity.id
_entity.type
_entity.pdbx_description
1 polymer ?
#
loop_
_entity_poly.entity_id
_entity_poly.type
_entity_poly.pdbx_seq_one_letter_code
_entity_poly.pdbx_strand_id
1 'polypeptide(L)' 'MSLMSVSQYAKHAGLSRQALYNWEAKQGFPARVDGKIDQLACDAYLARYRSSSDPRTKNVDWPHESPDSWYHLS' A
#
# COMPACT_ATOMS: atom_id res chain seq x y z
N MET A 1 -11.40 14.56 -5.64
CA MET A 1 -11.64 13.60 -4.54
C MET A 1 -12.53 12.49 -5.07
N SER A 2 -12.09 11.23 -4.96
CA SER A 2 -12.86 10.06 -5.36
C SER A 2 -13.47 9.44 -4.10
N LEU A 3 -14.79 9.57 -3.94
CA LEU A 3 -15.52 9.04 -2.79
C LEU A 3 -16.08 7.66 -3.13
N MET A 4 -15.68 6.66 -2.35
CA MET A 4 -16.07 5.26 -2.56
C MET A 4 -16.85 4.72 -1.36
N SER A 5 -17.75 3.77 -1.60
CA SER A 5 -18.26 2.96 -0.49
C SER A 5 -17.13 2.13 0.12
N VAL A 6 -17.28 1.73 1.39
CA VAL A 6 -16.34 0.83 2.09
C VAL A 6 -16.02 -0.42 1.27
N SER A 7 -17.03 -1.04 0.66
CA SER A 7 -16.86 -2.23 -0.18
C SER A 7 -16.06 -1.97 -1.45
N GLN A 8 -16.30 -0.84 -2.12
CA GLN A 8 -15.57 -0.43 -3.32
C GLN A 8 -14.11 -0.11 -2.99
N TYR A 9 -13.88 0.65 -1.91
CA TYR A 9 -12.53 0.98 -1.49
C TYR A 9 -11.75 -0.24 -1.01
N ALA A 10 -12.36 -1.14 -0.24
CA ALA A 10 -11.73 -2.39 0.16
C ALA A 10 -11.27 -3.21 -1.06
N LYS A 11 -12.12 -3.32 -2.10
CA LYS A 11 -11.75 -3.98 -3.36
C LYS A 11 -10.61 -3.25 -4.08
N HIS A 12 -10.64 -1.91 -4.12
CA HIS A 12 -9.59 -1.08 -4.72
C HIS A 12 -8.25 -1.26 -4.01
N ALA A 13 -8.24 -1.24 -2.68
CA ALA A 13 -7.05 -1.38 -1.86
C ALA A 13 -6.56 -2.83 -1.73
N GLY A 14 -7.26 -3.81 -2.30
CA GLY A 14 -6.93 -5.23 -2.16
C GLY A 14 -7.12 -5.77 -0.73
N LEU A 15 -8.06 -5.21 0.03
CA LEU A 15 -8.35 -5.54 1.42
C LEU A 15 -9.74 -6.19 1.56
N SER A 16 -9.94 -6.94 2.64
CA SER A 16 -11.28 -7.35 3.04
C SER A 16 -12.01 -6.19 3.74
N ARG A 17 -13.34 -6.17 3.70
CA ARG A 17 -14.15 -5.18 4.43
C ARG A 17 -13.85 -5.19 5.93
N GLN A 18 -13.65 -6.38 6.50
CA GLN A 18 -13.29 -6.55 7.91
C GLN A 18 -11.93 -5.90 8.23
N ALA A 19 -10.94 -6.07 7.34
CA ALA A 19 -9.65 -5.41 7.50
C ALA A 19 -9.80 -3.90 7.47
N LEU A 20 -10.67 -3.36 6.60
CA LEU A 20 -10.94 -1.92 6.57
C LEU A 20 -11.58 -1.41 7.88
N TYR A 21 -12.54 -2.13 8.46
CA TYR A 21 -13.10 -1.76 9.77
C TYR A 21 -12.05 -1.80 10.88
N ASN A 22 -11.11 -2.75 10.85
CA ASN A 22 -10.00 -2.79 11.79
C ASN A 22 -9.06 -1.59 11.63
N TRP A 23 -8.88 -1.08 10.41
CA TRP A 23 -8.13 0.16 10.15
C TRP A 23 -8.88 1.40 10.61
N GLU A 24 -10.20 1.47 10.39
CA GLU A 24 -11.05 2.55 10.90
C GLU A 24 -11.05 2.63 12.43
N ALA A 25 -10.88 1.49 13.11
CA ALA A 25 -10.75 1.45 14.56
C ALA A 25 -9.40 1.99 15.08
N LYS A 26 -8.39 2.18 14.21
CA LYS A 26 -7.11 2.78 14.61
C LYS A 26 -7.22 4.30 14.65
N GLN A 27 -6.62 4.91 15.68
CA GLN A 27 -6.52 6.36 15.74
C GLN A 27 -5.77 6.93 14.53
N GLY A 28 -6.29 8.04 14.00
CA GLY A 28 -5.71 8.75 12.86
C GLY A 28 -6.13 8.21 11.49
N PHE A 29 -6.98 7.19 11.42
CA PHE A 29 -7.59 6.79 10.15
C PHE A 29 -8.48 7.91 9.59
N PRO A 30 -8.43 8.20 8.27
CA PRO A 30 -9.23 9.28 7.69
C PRO A 30 -10.72 9.10 7.94
N ALA A 31 -11.37 10.17 8.39
CA ALA A 31 -12.82 10.17 8.58
C ALA A 31 -13.54 10.02 7.24
N ARG A 32 -14.74 9.42 7.30
CA ARG A 32 -15.61 9.34 6.13
C ARG A 32 -16.15 10.72 5.74
N VAL A 33 -16.21 11.00 4.45
CA VAL A 33 -16.81 12.22 3.88
C VAL A 33 -18.17 11.83 3.32
N ASP A 34 -19.24 12.44 3.83
CA ASP A 34 -20.64 12.06 3.51
C ASP A 34 -20.92 10.56 3.65
N GLY A 35 -20.34 9.93 4.68
CA GLY A 35 -20.47 8.49 4.92
C GLY A 35 -19.69 7.60 3.93
N LYS A 36 -18.87 8.18 3.05
CA LYS A 36 -18.02 7.48 2.08
C LYS A 36 -16.53 7.59 2.42
N ILE A 37 -15.75 6.67 1.90
CA ILE A 37 -14.29 6.66 2.01
C ILE A 37 -13.71 7.65 1.00
N ASP A 38 -12.89 8.58 1.47
CA ASP A 38 -12.01 9.36 0.59
C ASP A 38 -10.81 8.50 0.20
N GLN A 39 -10.79 8.10 -1.08
CA GLN A 39 -9.75 7.24 -1.64
C GLN A 39 -8.35 7.85 -1.45
N LEU A 40 -8.18 9.15 -1.71
CA LEU A 40 -6.85 9.79 -1.67
C LEU A 40 -6.31 9.85 -0.24
N ALA A 41 -7.17 10.23 0.71
CA ALA A 41 -6.78 10.30 2.11
C ALA A 41 -6.47 8.91 2.68
N CYS A 42 -7.30 7.92 2.37
CA CYS A 42 -7.09 6.55 2.84
C CYS A 42 -5.87 5.88 2.21
N ASP A 43 -5.62 6.07 0.90
CA ASP A 43 -4.41 5.56 0.26
C ASP A 43 -3.16 6.20 0.83
N ALA A 44 -3.16 7.52 1.05
CA ALA A 44 -2.03 8.20 1.68
C ALA A 44 -1.76 7.68 3.10
N TYR A 45 -2.81 7.38 3.87
CA TYR A 45 -2.67 6.76 5.19
C TYR A 45 -2.13 5.33 5.09
N LEU A 46 -2.74 4.47 4.29
CA LEU A 46 -2.34 3.07 4.14
C LEU A 46 -0.94 2.92 3.53
N ALA A 47 -0.54 3.83 2.63
CA ALA A 47 0.79 3.84 2.04
C ALA A 47 1.89 3.98 3.11
N ARG A 48 1.68 4.79 4.16
CA ARG A 48 2.62 4.92 5.28
C ARG A 48 2.87 3.59 5.98
N TYR A 49 1.83 2.78 6.17
CA TYR A 49 1.95 1.49 6.84
C TYR A 49 2.40 0.37 5.90
N ARG A 50 2.03 0.42 4.60
CA ARG A 50 2.56 -0.49 3.58
C ARG A 50 4.07 -0.33 3.44
N SER A 51 4.55 0.88 3.22
CA SER A 51 5.99 1.15 3.08
C SER A 51 6.77 0.85 4.36
N SER A 52 6.17 1.08 5.54
CA SER A 52 6.83 0.80 6.82
C SER A 52 6.79 -0.69 7.24
N SER A 53 5.86 -1.49 6.71
CA SER A 53 5.74 -2.93 6.98
C SER A 53 6.31 -3.81 5.87
N ASP A 54 6.84 -3.22 4.80
CA ASP A 54 7.41 -3.96 3.68
C ASP A 54 8.93 -4.12 3.86
N PRO A 55 9.42 -5.29 4.30
CA PRO A 55 10.86 -5.56 4.33
C PRO A 55 11.50 -5.61 2.93
N ARG A 56 10.74 -5.65 1.83
CA ARG A 56 11.30 -5.63 0.46
C ARG A 56 11.82 -4.26 0.03
N THR A 57 11.39 -3.17 0.66
CA THR A 57 11.97 -1.84 0.40
C THR A 57 13.29 -1.61 1.14
N LYS A 58 13.57 -2.41 2.18
CA LYS A 58 14.87 -2.43 2.87
C LYS A 58 15.89 -3.38 2.23
N ASN A 59 15.48 -4.20 1.27
CA ASN A 59 16.36 -5.17 0.61
C ASN A 59 16.22 -5.14 -0.92
N VAL A 60 16.14 -3.94 -1.50
CA VAL A 60 16.83 -3.68 -2.77
C VAL A 60 18.30 -3.43 -2.44
N ASP A 61 18.96 -4.48 -1.95
CA ASP A 61 20.31 -4.75 -2.40
C ASP A 61 20.11 -5.06 -3.88
N TRP A 62 20.21 -4.02 -4.69
CA TRP A 62 20.32 -4.16 -6.13
C TRP A 62 21.62 -4.92 -6.31
N PRO A 63 21.63 -6.21 -6.72
CA PRO A 63 22.82 -6.64 -7.42
C PRO A 63 22.80 -5.77 -8.67
N HIS A 64 23.65 -4.76 -8.67
CA HIS A 64 24.15 -4.18 -9.90
C HIS A 64 24.77 -5.36 -10.62
N GLU A 65 23.95 -6.07 -11.39
CA GLU A 65 24.36 -7.09 -12.32
C GLU A 65 25.40 -6.41 -13.18
N SER A 66 26.66 -6.63 -12.81
CA SER A 66 27.79 -6.13 -13.56
C SER A 66 27.76 -6.90 -14.87
N PRO A 67 27.59 -6.23 -16.02
CA PRO A 67 27.47 -6.91 -17.31
C PRO A 67 28.76 -7.63 -17.75
N ASP A 68 29.84 -7.60 -16.95
CA ASP A 68 31.13 -8.23 -17.23
C ASP A 68 31.18 -9.76 -17.00
N SER A 69 30.16 -10.38 -16.39
CA SER A 69 30.22 -11.82 -16.06
C SER A 69 29.90 -12.77 -17.23
N TRP A 70 29.74 -12.28 -18.46
CA TRP A 70 29.46 -13.11 -19.64
C TRP A 70 30.70 -13.37 -20.54
N TYR A 71 31.91 -12.93 -20.17
CA TYR A 71 33.11 -13.03 -21.02
C TYR A 71 34.16 -14.08 -20.63
N HIS A 72 33.87 -15.03 -19.74
CA HIS A 72 34.83 -16.11 -19.44
C HIS A 72 34.21 -17.52 -19.46
N LEU A 73 33.71 -17.90 -20.63
CA LEU A 73 33.77 -19.29 -21.08
C LEU A 73 34.30 -19.31 -22.52
N SER A 74 35.62 -19.44 -22.64
CA SER A 74 36.34 -19.91 -23.82
C SER A 74 37.19 -21.10 -23.41
#